data_AF-A0AAU9KWV8-F1
#
_entry.id   AF-A0AAU9KWV8-F1
#
_cell.length_a   1.000
_cell.length_b   1.000
_cell.length_c   1.000
_cell.angle_alpha   90.00
_cell.angle_beta   90.00
_cell.angle_gamma   90.00
#
_symmetry.space_group_name_H-M   'P 1'
#
loop_
_entity.id
_entity.type
_entity.pdbx_description
1 polymer ?
#
loop_
_entity_poly.entity_id
_entity_poly.type
_entity_poly.pdbx_seq_one_letter_code
_entity_poly.pdbx_strand_id
1 'polypeptide(L)'
;MGANGQAVQTMNKKKVKLLHKKRAEIRNQKKVATQQKGKRTVLRKPRPSKKKQQKDAKRHRIYVEAEKEKLVKSGVITTEDIQKMVGREG
;
A
#
# COMPACT_ATOMS: atom_id res chain seq x y z
N MET A 1 27.57 38.34 -29.04
CA MET A 1 26.71 37.74 -27.99
C MET A 1 27.03 38.42 -26.67
N GLY A 2 26.15 39.28 -26.16
CA GLY A 2 26.43 40.10 -24.97
C GLY A 2 26.60 39.27 -23.68
N ALA A 3 27.26 39.87 -22.69
CA ALA A 3 27.66 39.27 -21.40
C ALA A 3 26.55 38.46 -20.68
N ASN A 4 25.28 38.79 -20.92
CA ASN A 4 24.12 38.11 -20.33
C ASN A 4 23.90 36.69 -20.85
N GLY A 5 24.28 36.38 -22.09
CA GLY A 5 24.11 35.05 -22.69
C GLY A 5 25.03 33.99 -22.05
N GLN A 6 26.25 34.39 -21.70
CA GLN A 6 27.23 33.50 -21.08
C GLN A 6 26.83 33.16 -19.63
N ALA A 7 26.34 34.14 -18.87
CA ALA A 7 25.83 33.92 -17.51
C ALA A 7 24.66 32.92 -17.48
N VAL A 8 23.68 33.06 -18.37
CA VAL A 8 22.54 32.13 -18.48
C VAL A 8 23.00 30.70 -18.83
N GLN A 9 23.92 30.56 -19.78
CA GLN A 9 24.47 29.24 -20.15
C GLN A 9 25.22 28.58 -18.99
N THR A 10 26.03 29.32 -18.22
CA THR A 10 26.72 28.76 -17.06
C THR A 10 25.76 28.33 -15.95
N MET A 11 24.70 29.10 -15.69
CA MET A 11 23.67 28.75 -14.71
C MET A 11 22.86 27.52 -15.14
N ASN A 12 22.53 27.40 -16.43
CA ASN A 12 21.88 26.22 -16.98
C ASN A 12 22.76 24.96 -16.84
N LYS A 13 24.07 25.07 -17.13
CA LYS A 13 25.02 23.97 -16.90
C LYS A 13 25.07 23.56 -15.43
N LYS A 14 25.08 24.52 -14.49
CA LYS A 14 25.02 24.24 -13.04
C LYS A 14 23.74 23.51 -12.65
N LYS A 15 22.58 23.94 -13.17
CA LYS A 15 21.28 23.30 -12.94
C LYS A 15 21.25 21.85 -13.43
N VAL A 16 21.76 21.58 -14.64
CA VAL A 16 21.85 20.22 -15.19
C VAL A 16 22.75 19.33 -14.34
N LYS A 17 23.93 19.84 -13.94
CA LYS A 17 24.84 19.11 -13.04
C LYS A 17 24.16 18.77 -11.71
N LEU A 18 23.41 19.70 -11.11
CA LEU A 18 22.66 19.45 -9.88
C LEU A 18 21.59 18.37 -10.07
N LEU A 19 20.85 18.41 -11.18
CA LEU A 19 19.85 17.38 -11.51
C LEU A 19 20.49 16.01 -11.68
N HIS A 20 21.66 15.91 -12.32
CA HIS A 20 22.39 14.66 -12.45
C HIS A 20 22.84 14.11 -11.10
N LYS A 21 23.33 14.97 -10.19
CA LYS A 21 23.68 14.57 -8.82
C LYS A 21 22.46 14.04 -8.06
N LYS A 22 21.33 14.76 -8.08
CA LYS A 22 20.07 14.31 -7.44
C LYS A 22 19.57 12.98 -8.01
N ARG A 23 19.63 12.80 -9.34
CA ARG A 23 19.26 11.52 -9.98
C ARG A 23 20.19 10.38 -9.58
N ALA A 24 21.48 10.63 -9.39
CA ALA A 24 22.43 9.62 -8.91
C ALA A 24 22.11 9.20 -7.48
N GLU A 25 21.80 10.15 -6.60
CA GLU A 25 21.38 9.87 -5.21
C GLU A 25 20.15 8.97 -5.15
N ILE A 26 19.10 9.29 -5.92
CA ILE A 26 17.89 8.46 -6.00
C ILE A 26 18.20 7.03 -6.49
N ARG A 27 19.11 6.89 -7.48
CA ARG A 27 19.54 5.57 -7.96
C ARG A 27 20.29 4.79 -6.87
N ASN A 28 21.16 5.46 -6.10
CA ASN A 28 21.90 4.85 -5.00
C ASN A 28 20.96 4.42 -3.86
N GLN A 29 20.01 5.27 -3.48
CA GLN A 29 18.98 4.92 -2.49
C GLN A 29 18.15 3.71 -2.93
N LYS A 30 17.75 3.64 -4.21
CA LYS A 30 17.07 2.47 -4.78
C LYS A 30 17.94 1.21 -4.75
N LYS A 31 19.24 1.33 -5.05
CA LYS A 31 20.20 0.21 -5.01
C LYS A 31 20.35 -0.33 -3.59
N VAL A 32 20.58 0.54 -2.60
CA VAL A 32 20.68 0.16 -1.17
C VAL A 32 19.38 -0.47 -0.68
N ALA A 33 18.22 0.13 -1.01
CA ALA A 33 16.93 -0.43 -0.66
C ALA A 33 16.70 -1.84 -1.25
N THR A 34 17.18 -2.08 -2.47
CA THR A 34 17.11 -3.39 -3.12
C THR A 34 18.05 -4.42 -2.47
N GLN A 35 19.24 -3.99 -2.03
CA GLN A 35 20.18 -4.87 -1.31
C GLN A 35 19.64 -5.25 0.07
N GLN A 36 19.10 -4.29 0.82
CA GLN A 36 18.59 -4.52 2.18
C GLN A 36 17.27 -5.30 2.23
N LYS A 37 16.36 -5.02 1.30
CA LYS A 37 14.97 -5.54 1.35
C LYS A 37 14.68 -6.58 0.26
N GLY A 38 15.70 -6.97 -0.51
CA GLY A 38 15.57 -7.84 -1.68
C GLY A 38 15.00 -7.13 -2.91
N LYS A 39 14.95 -7.84 -4.05
CA LYS A 39 14.30 -7.35 -5.27
C LYS A 39 12.84 -7.05 -4.94
N ARG A 40 12.45 -5.79 -5.05
CA ARG A 40 11.04 -5.38 -5.02
C ARG A 40 10.33 -6.13 -6.15
N THR A 41 9.58 -7.20 -5.83
CA THR A 41 8.73 -7.91 -6.79
C THR A 41 7.53 -7.02 -7.11
N VAL A 42 7.73 -6.03 -7.98
CA VAL A 42 6.68 -5.08 -8.39
C VAL A 42 5.81 -5.70 -9.48
N LEU A 43 5.12 -6.79 -9.13
CA LEU A 43 3.96 -7.30 -9.85
C LEU A 43 2.80 -7.64 -8.90
N ARG A 44 2.84 -7.15 -7.66
CA ARG A 44 1.69 -7.25 -6.75
C ARG A 44 0.88 -5.97 -6.83
N LYS A 45 -0.46 -6.13 -6.92
CA LYS A 45 -1.40 -5.03 -6.73
C LYS A 45 -1.02 -4.27 -5.45
N PRO A 46 -1.03 -2.93 -5.45
CA PRO A 46 -0.71 -2.16 -4.26
C PRO A 46 -1.60 -2.62 -3.10
N ARG A 47 -1.03 -2.72 -1.91
CA ARG A 47 -1.80 -3.06 -0.70
C ARG A 47 -2.96 -2.04 -0.58
N PRO A 48 -4.19 -2.49 -0.27
CA PRO A 48 -5.31 -1.59 -0.10
C PRO A 48 -5.01 -0.56 1.00
N SER A 49 -5.49 0.67 0.84
CA SER A 49 -5.30 1.72 1.84
C SER A 49 -5.97 1.35 3.18
N LYS A 50 -5.49 1.94 4.29
CA LYS A 50 -6.07 1.71 5.63
C LYS A 50 -7.58 1.99 5.65
N LYS A 51 -8.02 3.06 4.96
CA LYS A 51 -9.45 3.40 4.81
C LYS A 51 -10.23 2.31 4.06
N LYS A 52 -9.66 1.71 3.01
CA LYS A 52 -10.29 0.61 2.29
C LYS A 52 -10.40 -0.64 3.16
N GLN A 53 -9.32 -1.00 3.86
CA GLN A 53 -9.32 -2.14 4.79
C GLN A 53 -10.39 -1.99 5.89
N GLN A 54 -10.54 -0.79 6.45
CA GLN A 54 -11.59 -0.52 7.45
C GLN A 54 -13.00 -0.66 6.87
N LYS A 55 -13.24 -0.15 5.65
CA LYS A 55 -14.54 -0.31 4.98
C LYS A 55 -14.85 -1.77 4.67
N ASP A 56 -13.87 -2.51 4.15
CA ASP A 56 -14.03 -3.92 3.80
C ASP A 56 -14.27 -4.76 5.06
N ALA A 57 -13.54 -4.49 6.16
CA ALA A 57 -13.78 -5.13 7.46
C ALA A 57 -15.18 -4.85 8.00
N LYS A 58 -15.68 -3.61 7.90
CA LYS A 58 -17.06 -3.27 8.30
C LYS A 58 -18.09 -4.03 7.46
N ARG A 59 -17.93 -4.04 6.14
CA ARG A 59 -18.82 -4.76 5.22
C ARG A 59 -18.83 -6.26 5.50
N HIS A 60 -17.67 -6.83 5.77
CA HIS A 60 -17.53 -8.24 6.13
C HIS A 60 -18.27 -8.58 7.42
N ARG A 61 -18.17 -7.76 8.47
CA ARG A 61 -18.93 -7.97 9.72
C ARG A 61 -20.44 -8.02 9.48
N ILE A 62 -20.96 -7.02 8.75
CA ILE A 62 -22.39 -6.93 8.41
C ILE A 62 -22.84 -8.16 7.62
N TYR A 63 -22.03 -8.58 6.64
CA TYR A 63 -22.31 -9.77 5.84
C TYR A 63 -22.38 -11.03 6.71
N VAL A 64 -21.39 -11.24 7.59
CA VAL A 64 -21.31 -12.40 8.48
C VAL A 64 -22.47 -12.42 9.47
N GLU A 65 -22.83 -11.28 10.06
CA GLU A 65 -23.99 -11.16 10.96
C GLU A 65 -25.29 -11.53 10.24
N ALA A 66 -25.51 -10.99 9.04
CA ALA A 66 -26.69 -11.30 8.23
C ALA A 66 -26.75 -12.78 7.79
N GLU A 67 -25.61 -13.39 7.47
CA GLU A 67 -25.51 -14.84 7.18
C GLU A 67 -25.86 -15.68 8.39
N LYS A 68 -25.31 -15.36 9.57
CA LYS A 68 -25.64 -16.05 10.83
C LYS A 68 -27.13 -16.01 11.13
N GLU A 69 -27.77 -14.85 10.98
CA GLU A 69 -29.21 -14.72 11.18
C GLU A 69 -30.03 -15.57 10.19
N LYS A 70 -29.63 -15.63 8.93
CA LYS A 70 -30.29 -16.49 7.93
C LYS A 70 -30.16 -17.97 8.27
N LEU A 71 -28.98 -18.40 8.70
CA LEU A 71 -28.72 -19.79 9.08
C LEU A 71 -29.58 -20.20 10.30
N VAL A 72 -29.70 -19.32 11.29
CA VAL A 72 -30.61 -19.51 12.44
C VAL A 72 -32.07 -19.58 11.98
N LYS A 73 -32.52 -18.66 11.12
CA LYS A 73 -33.90 -18.68 10.57
C LYS A 73 -34.20 -19.93 9.76
N SER A 74 -33.22 -20.45 9.03
CA SER A 74 -33.36 -21.68 8.24
C SER A 74 -33.35 -22.96 9.08
N GLY A 75 -33.07 -22.88 10.39
CA GLY A 75 -33.01 -24.02 11.29
C GLY A 75 -31.79 -24.93 11.08
N VAL A 76 -30.86 -24.56 10.19
CA VAL A 76 -29.64 -25.33 9.89
C VAL A 76 -28.66 -25.29 11.06
N ILE A 77 -28.67 -24.21 11.84
CA ILE A 77 -27.76 -24.01 12.98
C ILE A 77 -28.57 -23.43 14.15
N THR A 78 -28.32 -23.93 15.37
CA THR A 78 -28.91 -23.36 16.58
C THR A 78 -28.05 -22.24 17.17
N THR A 79 -28.65 -21.39 18.01
CA THR A 79 -27.91 -20.34 18.73
C THR A 79 -26.81 -20.92 19.63
N GLU A 80 -26.99 -22.13 20.15
CA GLU A 80 -26.03 -22.85 20.98
C GLU A 80 -24.80 -23.32 20.18
N ASP A 81 -25.00 -23.75 18.93
CA ASP A 81 -23.91 -24.17 18.06
C ASP A 81 -23.01 -22.99 17.67
N ILE A 82 -23.60 -21.80 17.46
CA ILE A 82 -22.85 -20.56 17.22
C ILE A 82 -21.98 -20.22 18.43
N GLN A 83 -22.51 -20.37 19.65
CA GLN A 83 -21.74 -20.09 20.87
C GLN A 83 -20.58 -21.09 21.07
N LYS A 84 -20.79 -22.37 20.79
CA LYS A 84 -19.73 -23.40 20.84
C LYS A 84 -18.62 -23.15 19.82
N MET A 85 -18.96 -22.64 18.63
CA MET A 85 -18.00 -22.28 17.59
C MET A 85 -17.14 -21.07 18.00
N VAL A 86 -17.76 -20.02 18.56
CA VAL A 86 -17.05 -18.83 19.03
C VAL A 86 -16.12 -19.15 20.21
N GLY A 87 -16.53 -20.05 21.12
CA GLY A 87 -15.71 -20.47 22.26
C GLY A 87 -14.51 -21.37 21.92
N ARG A 88 -14.45 -21.93 20.70
CA ARG A 88 -13.34 -22.80 20.24
C ARG A 88 -12.23 -22.05 19.51
N GLU A 89 -12.48 -20.82 19.06
CA GLU A 89 -11.51 -19.99 18.32
C GLU A 89 -10.70 -19.04 19.22
N GLY A 90 -10.92 -19.05 20.54
CA GLY A 90 -10.13 -18.32 21.54
C GLY A 90 -9.03 -19.18 22.14
#